data_AF-A0A0Q3J330-F1
#
_entry.id   AF-A0A0Q3J330-F1
#
_cell.length_a   1.000
_cell.length_b   1.000
_cell.length_c   1.000
_cell.angle_alpha   90.00
_cell.angle_beta   90.00
_cell.angle_gamma   90.00
#
_symmetry.space_group_name_H-M   'P 1'
#
loop_
_entity.id
_entity.type
_entity.pdbx_description
1 polymer ?
#
loop_
_entity_poly.entity_id
_entity_poly.type
_entity_poly.pdbx_seq_one_letter_code
_entity_poly.pdbx_strand_id
1 'polypeptide(L)'
;MATQRLFSVFLFLLLAAVEGTPSAIISKTCARASNFSTYGGYDYCVGVLTADPAAAAANSTQTLAIAATKLALHNVTSTVLVLEDLFSSIAHCAGNYGEMNHTVTMAVEDIRAGHAEAAAGKLSGAAGDPDDCDSHLSKGSAKKNPMTKENHNAASLSYTAYGITMEALHAKLLATTDAPSATITKACAGLSNFTPHMDYDFCVGALVADPAAGAAKDARALAVVVANLTAANVSSTLLVLLDLRHSLSDCLSYYKDMSKTVAAAAYYIGAGQADTASDLLNDASNQPDNCDILLFQGSAMKNPMMKENDDARHLTYLAYAIADS
;
A
#
# COMPACT_ATOMS: atom_id res chain seq x y z
N MET A 1 12.67 23.55 25.61
CA MET A 1 11.37 23.53 24.93
C MET A 1 11.29 22.26 24.10
N ALA A 2 10.74 21.20 24.69
CA ALA A 2 10.61 19.90 24.06
C ALA A 2 9.14 19.66 23.73
N THR A 3 8.80 19.70 22.45
CA THR A 3 7.47 19.38 21.92
C THR A 3 7.29 17.86 21.90
N GLN A 4 6.45 17.39 22.80
CA GLN A 4 5.95 16.04 22.92
C GLN A 4 5.05 15.73 21.71
N ARG A 5 5.63 15.07 20.71
CA ARG A 5 4.89 14.58 19.54
C ARG A 5 4.09 13.34 19.94
N LEU A 6 2.78 13.43 19.68
CA LEU A 6 1.81 12.34 19.74
C LEU A 6 2.30 11.16 18.90
N PHE A 7 2.96 10.21 19.56
CA PHE A 7 3.19 8.89 19.01
C PHE A 7 1.87 8.12 19.07
N SER A 8 1.39 7.71 17.89
CA SER A 8 0.63 6.47 17.71
C SER A 8 -0.36 6.11 18.81
N VAL A 9 -1.61 6.50 18.63
CA VAL A 9 -2.74 5.69 19.11
C VAL A 9 -2.80 4.45 18.21
N PHE A 10 -1.77 3.59 18.31
CA PHE A 10 -1.99 2.17 18.15
C PHE A 10 -2.93 1.83 19.29
N LEU A 11 -4.22 1.69 18.99
CA LEU A 11 -5.13 0.89 19.78
C LEU A 11 -4.55 -0.53 19.77
N PHE A 12 -3.52 -0.76 20.60
CA PHE A 12 -3.20 -2.06 21.11
C PHE A 12 -4.45 -2.46 21.90
N LEU A 13 -5.35 -3.16 21.20
CA LEU A 13 -6.17 -4.22 21.77
C LEU A 13 -5.21 -5.22 22.42
N LEU A 14 -4.65 -4.83 23.57
CA LEU A 14 -4.29 -5.77 24.60
C LEU A 14 -5.63 -6.40 24.99
N LEU A 15 -5.88 -7.58 24.43
CA LEU A 15 -6.79 -8.58 24.97
C LEU A 15 -6.30 -8.95 26.37
N ALA A 16 -6.40 -8.03 27.33
CA ALA A 16 -6.71 -8.45 28.68
C ALA A 16 -8.14 -8.96 28.56
N ALA A 17 -8.29 -10.28 28.55
CA ALA A 17 -9.57 -10.92 28.77
C ALA A 17 -10.07 -10.40 30.13
N VAL A 18 -10.89 -9.35 30.11
CA VAL A 18 -11.74 -9.04 31.23
C VAL A 18 -12.74 -10.20 31.22
N GLU A 19 -12.49 -11.21 32.06
CA GLU A 19 -13.44 -12.26 32.39
C GLU A 19 -14.61 -11.64 33.18
N GLY A 20 -15.36 -10.75 32.52
CA GLY A 20 -16.63 -10.23 32.97
C GLY A 20 -17.69 -10.85 32.09
N THR A 21 -18.73 -11.44 32.69
CA THR A 21 -19.92 -11.83 31.93
C THR A 21 -20.48 -10.57 31.26
N PRO A 22 -20.68 -10.56 29.92
CA PRO A 22 -21.24 -9.40 29.24
C PRO A 22 -22.60 -9.03 29.83
N SER A 23 -22.92 -7.74 29.83
CA SER A 23 -24.22 -7.29 30.35
C SER A 23 -25.36 -7.98 29.59
N ALA A 24 -26.50 -8.16 30.24
CA ALA A 24 -27.68 -8.77 29.61
C ALA A 24 -28.12 -8.01 28.36
N ILE A 25 -27.92 -6.68 28.34
CA ILE A 25 -28.21 -5.82 27.17
C ILE A 25 -27.25 -6.16 26.03
N ILE A 26 -25.93 -6.19 26.26
CA ILE A 26 -24.95 -6.56 25.24
C ILE A 26 -25.24 -7.95 24.69
N SER A 27 -25.48 -8.93 25.57
CA SER A 27 -25.72 -10.32 25.16
C SER A 27 -26.98 -10.45 24.30
N LYS A 28 -28.09 -9.82 24.72
CA LYS A 28 -29.35 -9.84 23.96
C LYS A 28 -29.22 -9.11 22.63
N THR A 29 -28.59 -7.94 22.63
CA THR A 29 -28.40 -7.12 21.44
C THR A 29 -27.46 -7.80 20.44
N CYS A 30 -26.34 -8.37 20.88
CA CYS A 30 -25.42 -9.10 20.02
C CYS A 30 -26.04 -10.37 19.44
N ALA A 31 -26.83 -11.12 20.21
CA ALA A 31 -27.54 -12.30 19.71
C ALA A 31 -28.56 -11.93 18.62
N ARG A 32 -29.18 -10.75 18.73
CA ARG A 32 -30.05 -10.22 17.70
C ARG A 32 -29.25 -9.78 16.48
N ALA A 33 -28.23 -8.94 16.65
CA ALA A 33 -27.38 -8.42 15.57
C ALA A 33 -26.72 -9.55 14.75
N SER A 34 -26.28 -10.63 15.39
CA SER A 34 -25.69 -11.79 14.71
C SER A 34 -26.65 -12.56 13.81
N ASN A 35 -27.97 -12.36 13.94
CA ASN A 35 -28.94 -12.97 13.04
C ASN A 35 -29.18 -12.15 11.77
N PHE A 36 -28.75 -10.88 11.74
CA PHE A 36 -28.95 -10.00 10.59
C PHE A 36 -27.80 -10.09 9.58
N SER A 37 -26.65 -10.65 9.94
CA SER A 37 -25.43 -10.49 9.15
C SER A 37 -24.48 -11.69 9.16
N THR A 38 -23.72 -11.78 8.07
CA THR A 38 -22.50 -12.59 7.96
C THR A 38 -21.24 -11.84 8.45
N TYR A 39 -21.39 -10.58 8.85
CA TYR A 39 -20.34 -9.60 9.15
C TYR A 39 -20.27 -9.31 10.65
N GLY A 40 -19.27 -9.87 11.32
CA GLY A 40 -19.10 -9.72 12.77
C GLY A 40 -20.10 -10.60 13.54
N GLY A 41 -19.68 -11.83 13.84
CA GLY A 41 -20.49 -12.77 14.62
C GLY A 41 -20.72 -12.31 16.07
N TYR A 42 -21.51 -13.08 16.81
CA TYR A 42 -21.83 -12.82 18.21
C TYR A 42 -20.60 -12.47 19.07
N ASP A 43 -19.54 -13.27 18.95
CA ASP A 43 -18.30 -13.09 19.74
C ASP A 43 -17.59 -11.78 19.40
N TYR A 44 -17.59 -11.37 18.13
CA TYR A 44 -17.03 -10.08 17.71
C TYR A 44 -17.82 -8.93 18.33
N CYS A 45 -19.15 -8.97 18.22
CA CYS A 45 -20.03 -7.95 18.81
C CYS A 45 -19.79 -7.82 20.32
N VAL A 46 -19.82 -8.95 21.04
CA VAL A 46 -19.60 -8.97 22.50
C VAL A 46 -18.21 -8.44 22.85
N GLY A 47 -17.18 -8.89 22.12
CA GLY A 47 -15.80 -8.46 22.35
C GLY A 47 -15.62 -6.96 22.17
N VAL A 48 -16.11 -6.40 21.05
CA VAL A 48 -16.03 -4.97 20.76
C VAL A 48 -16.76 -4.13 21.81
N LEU A 49 -18.01 -4.48 22.14
CA LEU A 49 -18.83 -3.69 23.06
C LEU A 49 -18.38 -3.82 24.52
N THR A 50 -17.83 -4.96 24.92
CA THR A 50 -17.30 -5.14 26.28
C THR A 50 -15.96 -4.44 26.47
N ALA A 51 -15.16 -4.32 25.41
CA ALA A 51 -13.88 -3.60 25.44
C ALA A 51 -14.05 -2.07 25.53
N ASP A 52 -15.18 -1.52 25.09
CA ASP A 52 -15.46 -0.09 25.19
C ASP A 52 -16.16 0.26 26.53
N PRO A 53 -15.58 1.15 27.35
CA PRO A 53 -16.17 1.49 28.65
C PRO A 53 -17.56 2.12 28.57
N ALA A 54 -17.87 2.87 27.50
CA ALA A 54 -19.18 3.52 27.36
C ALA A 54 -20.26 2.51 26.96
N ALA A 55 -19.94 1.56 26.08
CA ALA A 55 -20.80 0.45 25.73
C ALA A 55 -20.99 -0.51 26.89
N ALA A 56 -19.93 -0.85 27.64
CA ALA A 56 -20.00 -1.69 28.83
C ALA A 56 -20.89 -1.10 29.93
N ALA A 57 -20.90 0.25 30.06
CA ALA A 57 -21.74 0.97 31.00
C ALA A 57 -23.16 1.27 30.50
N ALA A 58 -23.50 0.90 29.25
CA ALA A 58 -24.79 1.19 28.67
C ALA A 58 -25.93 0.47 29.41
N ASN A 59 -26.97 1.22 29.76
CA ASN A 59 -28.14 0.73 30.50
C ASN A 59 -29.42 0.67 29.64
N SER A 60 -29.32 1.05 28.37
CA SER A 60 -30.39 0.98 27.38
C SER A 60 -29.82 0.69 25.99
N THR A 61 -30.65 0.14 25.09
CA THR A 61 -30.28 -0.07 23.69
C THR A 61 -29.87 1.24 23.01
N GLN A 62 -30.55 2.35 23.33
CA GLN A 62 -30.20 3.67 22.78
C GLN A 62 -28.78 4.11 23.20
N THR A 63 -28.45 4.00 24.48
CA THR A 63 -27.08 4.33 24.95
C THR A 63 -26.01 3.41 24.36
N LEU A 64 -26.37 2.14 24.12
CA LEU A 64 -25.48 1.18 23.48
C LEU A 64 -25.28 1.48 21.98
N ALA A 65 -26.34 1.87 21.28
CA ALA A 65 -26.30 2.30 19.87
C ALA A 65 -25.42 3.54 19.69
N ILE A 66 -25.50 4.51 20.60
CA ILE A 66 -24.62 5.69 20.60
C ILE A 66 -23.16 5.27 20.78
N ALA A 67 -22.87 4.36 21.72
CA ALA A 67 -21.51 3.88 21.97
C ALA A 67 -20.95 3.13 20.74
N ALA A 68 -21.72 2.20 20.16
CA ALA A 68 -21.34 1.49 18.94
C ALA A 68 -21.10 2.44 17.75
N THR A 69 -21.95 3.44 17.57
CA THR A 69 -21.80 4.45 16.51
C THR A 69 -20.54 5.29 16.71
N LYS A 70 -20.20 5.64 17.96
CA LYS A 70 -18.96 6.35 18.27
C LYS A 70 -17.71 5.49 18.03
N LEU A 71 -17.77 4.19 18.29
CA LEU A 71 -16.70 3.26 17.94
C LEU A 71 -16.50 3.19 16.43
N ALA A 72 -17.59 3.06 15.67
CA ALA A 72 -17.55 3.11 14.20
C ALA A 72 -16.95 4.45 13.71
N LEU A 73 -17.41 5.58 14.24
CA LEU A 73 -16.88 6.89 13.89
C LEU A 73 -15.38 7.00 14.18
N HIS A 74 -14.94 6.56 15.35
CA HIS A 74 -13.53 6.58 15.71
C HIS A 74 -12.70 5.75 14.74
N ASN A 75 -13.15 4.53 14.40
CA ASN A 75 -12.49 3.70 13.41
C ASN A 75 -12.44 4.36 12.02
N VAL A 76 -13.56 4.88 11.51
CA VAL A 76 -13.63 5.59 10.22
C VAL A 76 -12.68 6.78 10.19
N THR A 77 -12.64 7.60 11.25
CA THR A 77 -11.71 8.73 11.34
C THR A 77 -10.24 8.29 11.42
N SER A 78 -9.94 7.18 12.09
CA SER A 78 -8.60 6.59 12.08
C SER A 78 -8.22 6.11 10.67
N THR A 79 -9.16 5.50 9.93
CA THR A 79 -8.93 5.06 8.55
C THR A 79 -8.70 6.24 7.60
N VAL A 80 -9.39 7.38 7.80
CA VAL A 80 -9.10 8.63 7.08
C VAL A 80 -7.62 9.02 7.26
N LEU A 81 -7.09 8.97 8.48
CA LEU A 81 -5.68 9.32 8.74
C LEU A 81 -4.71 8.35 8.06
N VAL A 82 -5.02 7.04 8.05
CA VAL A 82 -4.23 6.03 7.33
C VAL A 82 -4.24 6.31 5.83
N LEU A 83 -5.39 6.63 5.25
CA LEU A 83 -5.53 6.98 3.83
C LEU A 83 -4.75 8.25 3.48
N GLU A 84 -4.78 9.28 4.34
CA GLU A 84 -4.03 10.52 4.12
C GLU A 84 -2.50 10.30 4.15
N ASP A 85 -2.00 9.52 5.11
CA ASP A 85 -0.58 9.15 5.20
C ASP A 85 -0.13 8.32 3.99
N LEU A 86 -0.94 7.33 3.60
CA LEU A 86 -0.65 6.47 2.47
C LEU A 86 -0.71 7.25 1.15
N PHE A 87 -1.71 8.10 0.95
CA PHE A 87 -1.82 8.98 -0.21
C PHE A 87 -0.59 9.87 -0.36
N SER A 88 -0.14 10.49 0.74
CA SER A 88 1.07 11.33 0.75
C SER A 88 2.32 10.51 0.42
N SER A 89 2.44 9.31 0.98
CA SER A 89 3.58 8.42 0.75
C SER A 89 3.66 7.95 -0.71
N ILE A 90 2.53 7.57 -1.30
CA ILE A 90 2.45 7.20 -2.72
C ILE A 90 2.76 8.40 -3.63
N ALA A 91 2.29 9.60 -3.28
CA ALA A 91 2.63 10.81 -4.03
C ALA A 91 4.13 11.13 -4.00
N HIS A 92 4.78 10.92 -2.85
CA HIS A 92 6.23 11.07 -2.72
C HIS A 92 6.97 10.04 -3.61
N CYS A 93 6.61 8.76 -3.52
CA CYS A 93 7.17 7.72 -4.39
C CYS A 93 6.97 8.05 -5.88
N ALA A 94 5.79 8.51 -6.29
CA ALA A 94 5.54 8.89 -7.68
C ALA A 94 6.44 10.04 -8.15
N GLY A 95 6.74 11.00 -7.26
CA GLY A 95 7.71 12.05 -7.53
C GLY A 95 9.12 11.49 -7.78
N ASN A 96 9.61 10.66 -6.86
CA ASN A 96 10.93 10.02 -6.97
C ASN A 96 11.03 9.16 -8.24
N TYR A 97 10.02 8.35 -8.54
CA TYR A 97 9.98 7.55 -9.77
C TYR A 97 9.90 8.41 -11.05
N GLY A 98 9.27 9.58 -10.99
CA GLY A 98 9.29 10.54 -12.09
C GLY A 98 10.70 11.06 -12.39
N GLU A 99 11.46 11.40 -11.34
CA GLU A 99 12.86 11.83 -11.45
C GLU A 99 13.78 10.67 -11.87
N MET A 100 13.60 9.49 -11.28
CA MET A 100 14.29 8.27 -11.66
C MET A 100 14.09 7.97 -13.15
N ASN A 101 12.86 8.08 -13.65
CA ASN A 101 12.54 7.83 -15.05
C ASN A 101 13.29 8.77 -15.99
N HIS A 102 13.35 10.06 -15.65
CA HIS A 102 14.12 11.05 -16.39
C HIS A 102 15.62 10.72 -16.36
N THR A 103 16.15 10.39 -15.18
CA THR A 103 17.56 10.05 -14.96
C THR A 103 18.00 8.82 -15.76
N VAL A 104 17.21 7.75 -15.73
CA VAL A 104 17.49 6.52 -16.50
C VAL A 104 17.38 6.78 -18.00
N THR A 105 16.43 7.62 -18.44
CA THR A 105 16.31 8.00 -19.85
C THR A 105 17.56 8.74 -20.33
N MET A 106 18.07 9.71 -19.55
CA MET A 106 19.34 10.37 -19.88
C MET A 106 20.54 9.41 -19.86
N ALA A 107 20.54 8.41 -18.96
CA ALA A 107 21.59 7.39 -18.96
C ALA A 107 21.60 6.57 -20.25
N VAL A 108 20.43 6.23 -20.80
CA VAL A 108 20.32 5.57 -22.12
C VAL A 108 20.98 6.44 -23.21
N GLU A 109 20.72 7.74 -23.21
CA GLU A 109 21.31 8.68 -24.17
C GLU A 109 22.83 8.76 -24.03
N ASP A 110 23.34 8.82 -22.80
CA ASP A 110 24.78 8.81 -22.52
C ASP A 110 25.46 7.53 -23.01
N ILE A 111 24.87 6.35 -22.79
CA ILE A 111 25.41 5.08 -23.32
C ILE A 111 25.46 5.12 -24.85
N ARG A 112 24.41 5.63 -25.50
CA ARG A 112 24.34 5.80 -26.96
C ARG A 112 25.33 6.85 -27.49
N ALA A 113 25.68 7.84 -26.69
CA ALA A 113 26.73 8.82 -27.00
C ALA A 113 28.15 8.29 -26.72
N GLY A 114 28.27 7.23 -25.92
CA GLY A 114 29.55 6.64 -25.51
C GLY A 114 30.09 7.22 -24.21
N HIS A 115 29.28 8.01 -23.49
CA HIS A 115 29.59 8.59 -22.18
C HIS A 115 29.28 7.58 -21.05
N ALA A 116 29.90 6.41 -21.09
CA ALA A 116 29.56 5.30 -20.19
C ALA A 116 29.75 5.63 -18.70
N GLU A 117 30.76 6.41 -18.33
CA GLU A 117 30.97 6.85 -16.94
C GLU A 117 29.82 7.74 -16.44
N ALA A 118 29.38 8.70 -17.26
CA ALA A 118 28.25 9.58 -16.92
C ALA A 118 26.94 8.81 -16.81
N ALA A 119 26.72 7.82 -17.69
CA ALA A 119 25.58 6.91 -17.61
C ALA A 119 25.62 6.04 -16.35
N ALA A 120 26.77 5.48 -16.01
CA ALA A 120 26.95 4.62 -14.85
C ALA A 120 26.64 5.38 -13.55
N GLY A 121 27.10 6.63 -13.42
CA GLY A 121 26.76 7.49 -12.28
C GLY A 121 25.24 7.70 -12.13
N LYS A 122 24.53 7.95 -13.24
CA LYS A 122 23.06 8.10 -13.24
C LYS A 122 22.34 6.81 -12.83
N LEU A 123 22.75 5.67 -13.39
CA LEU A 123 22.13 4.37 -13.09
C LEU A 123 22.38 3.93 -11.64
N SER A 124 23.57 4.21 -11.11
CA SER A 124 23.87 3.95 -9.70
C SER A 124 23.04 4.85 -8.77
N GLY A 125 22.82 6.12 -9.12
CA GLY A 125 21.95 7.02 -8.37
C GLY A 125 20.50 6.53 -8.38
N ALA A 126 19.98 6.24 -9.57
CA ALA A 126 18.62 5.73 -9.76
C ALA A 126 18.37 4.43 -8.97
N ALA A 127 19.37 3.58 -8.78
CA ALA A 127 19.23 2.33 -8.03
C ALA A 127 18.88 2.52 -6.54
N GLY A 128 19.09 3.71 -5.97
CA GLY A 128 18.71 4.04 -4.59
C GLY A 128 17.26 4.54 -4.43
N ASP A 129 16.67 5.11 -5.48
CA ASP A 129 15.32 5.72 -5.40
C ASP A 129 14.21 4.72 -4.97
N PRO A 130 14.23 3.44 -5.41
CA PRO A 130 13.25 2.45 -4.96
C PRO A 130 13.35 2.13 -3.46
N ASP A 131 14.56 2.12 -2.89
CA ASP A 131 14.77 1.86 -1.46
C ASP A 131 14.23 3.01 -0.60
N ASP A 132 14.35 4.25 -1.09
CA ASP A 132 13.76 5.42 -0.45
C ASP A 132 12.22 5.34 -0.46
N CYS A 133 11.63 4.92 -1.58
CA CYS A 133 10.19 4.66 -1.64
C CYS A 133 9.76 3.53 -0.68
N ASP A 134 10.48 2.40 -0.66
CA ASP A 134 10.22 1.29 0.27
C ASP A 134 10.30 1.74 1.74
N SER A 135 11.33 2.52 2.08
CA SER A 135 11.53 3.08 3.41
C SER A 135 10.39 4.01 3.80
N HIS A 136 9.95 4.90 2.91
CA HIS A 136 8.84 5.82 3.16
C HIS A 136 7.52 5.08 3.38
N LEU A 137 7.22 4.06 2.58
CA LEU A 137 5.98 3.28 2.70
C LEU A 137 5.97 2.33 3.92
N SER A 138 7.13 1.76 4.25
CA SER A 138 7.24 0.77 5.34
C SER A 138 7.39 1.42 6.72
N LYS A 139 8.00 2.61 6.79
CA LYS A 139 8.20 3.36 8.05
C LYS A 139 7.20 4.51 8.24
N GLY A 140 6.36 4.79 7.24
CA GLY A 140 5.22 5.71 7.35
C GLY A 140 4.26 5.30 8.47
N SER A 141 3.37 6.21 8.87
CA SER A 141 2.47 5.93 9.99
C SER A 141 1.46 4.83 9.66
N ALA A 142 1.08 4.71 8.38
CA ALA A 142 0.27 3.62 7.86
C ALA A 142 0.98 2.26 7.85
N LYS A 143 2.33 2.23 7.74
CA LYS A 143 3.17 1.03 7.62
C LYS A 143 2.67 0.05 6.54
N LYS A 144 2.27 0.58 5.38
CA LYS A 144 1.70 -0.18 4.26
C LYS A 144 2.55 0.04 3.04
N ASN A 145 3.18 -1.03 2.57
CA ASN A 145 3.99 -1.02 1.35
C ASN A 145 3.38 -1.93 0.28
N PRO A 146 2.54 -1.38 -0.62
CA PRO A 146 2.01 -2.13 -1.74
C PRO A 146 3.00 -2.24 -2.92
N MET A 147 4.18 -1.62 -2.83
CA MET A 147 5.12 -1.45 -3.96
C MET A 147 6.41 -2.28 -3.83
N THR A 148 6.52 -3.15 -2.83
CA THR A 148 7.76 -3.91 -2.55
C THR A 148 8.30 -4.66 -3.77
N LYS A 149 7.44 -5.28 -4.57
CA LYS A 149 7.87 -6.02 -5.77
C LYS A 149 8.39 -5.09 -6.85
N GLU A 150 7.66 -4.02 -7.14
CA GLU A 150 8.03 -3.03 -8.14
C GLU A 150 9.33 -2.31 -7.75
N ASN A 151 9.48 -1.95 -6.48
CA ASN A 151 10.68 -1.33 -5.94
C ASN A 151 11.90 -2.24 -6.05
N HIS A 152 11.76 -3.50 -5.64
CA HIS A 152 12.81 -4.50 -5.82
C HIS A 152 13.23 -4.65 -7.28
N ASN A 153 12.27 -4.81 -8.19
CA ASN A 153 12.56 -4.97 -9.62
C ASN A 153 13.27 -3.74 -10.22
N ALA A 154 12.81 -2.53 -9.88
CA ALA A 154 13.39 -1.29 -10.37
C ALA A 154 14.83 -1.10 -9.86
N ALA A 155 15.10 -1.41 -8.59
CA ALA A 155 16.43 -1.36 -8.01
C ALA A 155 17.36 -2.40 -8.67
N SER A 156 16.91 -3.66 -8.77
CA SER A 156 17.69 -4.74 -9.38
C SER A 156 18.01 -4.47 -10.85
N LEU A 157 17.06 -3.95 -11.64
CA LEU A 157 17.32 -3.55 -13.03
C LEU A 157 18.32 -2.38 -13.11
N SER A 158 18.19 -1.38 -12.24
CA SER A 158 19.11 -0.24 -12.21
C SER A 158 20.53 -0.66 -11.84
N TYR A 159 20.71 -1.53 -10.85
CA TYR A 159 22.02 -2.11 -10.52
C TYR A 159 22.57 -2.98 -11.66
N THR A 160 21.70 -3.74 -12.35
CA THR A 160 22.10 -4.53 -13.53
C THR A 160 22.62 -3.61 -14.63
N ALA A 161 21.88 -2.56 -14.96
CA ALA A 161 22.23 -1.59 -15.98
C ALA A 161 23.53 -0.85 -15.63
N TYR A 162 23.67 -0.40 -14.37
CA TYR A 162 24.87 0.24 -13.86
C TYR A 162 26.10 -0.66 -14.06
N GLY A 163 26.03 -1.89 -13.58
CA GLY A 163 27.16 -2.80 -13.62
C GLY A 163 27.55 -3.21 -15.04
N ILE A 164 26.59 -3.50 -15.92
CA ILE A 164 26.89 -3.80 -17.33
C ILE A 164 27.51 -2.57 -18.03
N THR A 165 27.05 -1.37 -17.69
CA THR A 165 27.64 -0.11 -18.21
C THR A 165 29.09 0.06 -17.74
N MET A 166 29.40 -0.28 -16.48
CA MET A 166 30.76 -0.24 -15.94
C MET A 166 31.68 -1.30 -16.58
N GLU A 167 31.18 -2.50 -16.83
CA GLU A 167 31.93 -3.53 -17.54
C GLU A 167 32.19 -3.16 -19.01
N ALA A 168 31.23 -2.48 -19.65
CA ALA A 168 31.40 -1.92 -20.99
C ALA A 168 32.46 -0.81 -21.03
N LEU A 169 32.50 0.07 -20.01
CA LEU A 169 33.53 1.11 -19.85
C LEU A 169 34.93 0.50 -19.74
N HIS A 170 35.08 -0.55 -18.93
CA HIS A 170 36.36 -1.20 -18.69
C HIS A 170 36.79 -2.18 -19.80
N ALA A 171 36.01 -2.32 -20.88
CA ALA A 171 36.24 -3.26 -21.97
C ALA A 171 36.41 -4.72 -21.52
N LYS A 172 36.10 -5.07 -20.27
CA LYS A 172 36.23 -6.42 -19.71
C LYS A 172 35.27 -7.42 -20.36
N LEU A 173 34.19 -6.89 -20.93
CA LEU A 173 33.21 -7.63 -21.69
C LEU A 173 33.47 -7.61 -23.22
N LEU A 174 34.55 -7.00 -23.73
CA LEU A 174 34.74 -6.83 -25.17
C LEU A 174 35.37 -8.05 -25.89
N ALA A 175 34.76 -8.30 -27.07
CA ALA A 175 35.13 -9.23 -28.15
C ALA A 175 35.00 -10.72 -27.83
N THR A 176 33.85 -11.17 -27.36
CA THR A 176 33.54 -12.60 -27.39
C THR A 176 32.77 -12.95 -28.66
N THR A 177 33.25 -13.95 -29.40
CA THR A 177 32.48 -14.72 -30.39
C THR A 177 31.45 -15.64 -29.72
N ASP A 178 31.15 -15.39 -28.45
CA ASP A 178 30.33 -16.26 -27.63
C ASP A 178 28.87 -16.10 -28.02
N ALA A 179 28.11 -17.18 -27.86
CA ALA A 179 26.67 -17.12 -28.02
C ALA A 179 26.08 -16.05 -27.07
N PRO A 180 25.01 -15.34 -27.48
CA PRO A 180 24.38 -14.28 -26.66
C PRO A 180 24.03 -14.73 -25.22
N SER A 181 23.60 -15.98 -25.05
CA SER A 181 23.30 -16.57 -23.73
C SER A 181 24.52 -16.69 -22.82
N ALA A 182 25.71 -16.98 -23.36
CA ALA A 182 26.94 -17.03 -22.60
C ALA A 182 27.40 -15.63 -22.16
N THR A 183 27.16 -14.62 -23.01
CA THR A 183 27.44 -13.21 -22.69
C THR A 183 26.57 -12.70 -21.55
N ILE A 184 25.25 -13.00 -21.57
CA ILE A 184 24.31 -12.64 -20.49
C ILE A 184 24.74 -13.30 -19.16
N THR A 185 24.97 -14.61 -19.16
CA THR A 185 25.40 -15.37 -17.97
C THR A 185 26.69 -14.80 -17.38
N LYS A 186 27.69 -14.52 -18.22
CA LYS A 186 28.97 -13.95 -17.78
C LYS A 186 28.80 -12.55 -17.20
N ALA A 187 27.99 -11.70 -17.84
CA ALA A 187 27.67 -10.38 -17.33
C ALA A 187 27.02 -10.47 -15.94
N CYS A 188 25.92 -11.22 -15.82
CA CYS A 188 25.21 -11.39 -14.55
C CYS A 188 26.09 -12.00 -13.43
N ALA A 189 26.92 -13.00 -13.75
CA ALA A 189 27.85 -13.59 -12.79
C ALA A 189 28.92 -12.58 -12.31
N GLY A 190 29.40 -11.72 -13.20
CA GLY A 190 30.31 -10.63 -12.84
C GLY A 190 29.68 -9.65 -11.85
N LEU A 191 28.38 -9.37 -12.03
CA LEU A 191 27.63 -8.42 -11.20
C LEU A 191 27.31 -8.94 -9.80
N SER A 192 26.95 -10.21 -9.66
CA SER A 192 26.68 -10.80 -8.34
C SER A 192 27.91 -10.80 -7.42
N ASN A 193 29.12 -10.71 -7.98
CA ASN A 193 30.36 -10.52 -7.22
C ASN A 193 30.64 -9.06 -6.85
N PHE A 194 29.95 -8.11 -7.50
CA PHE A 194 30.19 -6.67 -7.37
C PHE A 194 29.22 -6.01 -6.37
N THR A 195 27.99 -6.49 -6.26
CA THR A 195 27.00 -5.94 -5.33
C THR A 195 26.09 -7.04 -4.75
N PRO A 196 25.83 -7.02 -3.42
CA PRO A 196 24.91 -7.97 -2.79
C PRO A 196 23.45 -7.72 -3.18
N HIS A 197 23.14 -6.59 -3.83
CA HIS A 197 21.80 -6.22 -4.27
C HIS A 197 21.41 -6.88 -5.62
N MET A 198 22.36 -7.58 -6.27
CA MET A 198 22.13 -8.24 -7.56
C MET A 198 21.80 -9.72 -7.39
N ASP A 199 20.54 -10.05 -7.63
CA ASP A 199 20.09 -11.42 -7.80
C ASP A 199 20.47 -11.92 -9.21
N TYR A 200 21.28 -12.98 -9.24
CA TYR A 200 21.78 -13.57 -10.49
C TYR A 200 20.63 -14.10 -11.36
N ASP A 201 19.66 -14.78 -10.75
CA ASP A 201 18.54 -15.40 -11.47
C ASP A 201 17.60 -14.32 -12.02
N PHE A 202 17.40 -13.23 -11.27
CA PHE A 202 16.67 -12.05 -11.75
C PHE A 202 17.37 -11.43 -12.97
N CYS A 203 18.68 -11.18 -12.89
CA CYS A 203 19.46 -10.60 -13.97
C CYS A 203 19.38 -11.44 -15.25
N VAL A 204 19.63 -12.74 -15.15
CA VAL A 204 19.57 -13.66 -16.29
C VAL A 204 18.15 -13.74 -16.82
N GLY A 205 17.15 -13.89 -15.94
CA GLY A 205 15.75 -13.98 -16.32
C GLY A 205 15.26 -12.75 -17.07
N ALA A 206 15.57 -11.55 -16.57
CA ALA A 206 15.19 -10.29 -17.19
C ALA A 206 15.81 -10.12 -18.59
N LEU A 207 17.10 -10.46 -18.75
CA LEU A 207 17.79 -10.31 -20.03
C LEU A 207 17.43 -11.39 -21.04
N VAL A 208 17.27 -12.65 -20.61
CA VAL A 208 16.85 -13.73 -21.52
C VAL A 208 15.42 -13.52 -22.02
N ALA A 209 14.55 -12.88 -21.22
CA ALA A 209 13.20 -12.55 -21.64
C ALA A 209 13.14 -11.44 -22.71
N ASP A 210 14.20 -10.65 -22.90
CA ASP A 210 14.25 -9.57 -23.91
C ASP A 210 14.99 -10.04 -25.19
N PRO A 211 14.30 -10.12 -26.34
CA PRO A 211 14.91 -10.50 -27.61
C PRO A 211 16.07 -9.58 -28.04
N ALA A 212 16.04 -8.29 -27.67
CA ALA A 212 17.09 -7.34 -28.00
C ALA A 212 18.39 -7.64 -27.25
N ALA A 213 18.31 -8.17 -26.02
CA ALA A 213 19.48 -8.62 -25.26
C ALA A 213 20.13 -9.83 -25.95
N GLY A 214 19.31 -10.77 -26.45
CA GLY A 214 19.76 -11.90 -27.25
C GLY A 214 20.38 -11.51 -28.61
N ALA A 215 20.12 -10.29 -29.09
CA ALA A 215 20.69 -9.76 -30.33
C ALA A 215 21.88 -8.80 -30.10
N ALA A 216 22.19 -8.47 -28.85
CA ALA A 216 23.28 -7.55 -28.51
C ALA A 216 24.63 -8.13 -28.92
N LYS A 217 25.38 -7.38 -29.72
CA LYS A 217 26.66 -7.82 -30.31
C LYS A 217 27.88 -7.49 -29.44
N ASP A 218 27.73 -6.58 -28.50
CA ASP A 218 28.78 -6.13 -27.60
C ASP A 218 28.20 -5.64 -26.27
N ALA A 219 29.09 -5.37 -25.33
CA ALA A 219 28.77 -4.90 -23.98
C ALA A 219 27.95 -3.60 -23.98
N ARG A 220 28.22 -2.71 -24.94
CA ARG A 220 27.55 -1.41 -25.03
C ARG A 220 26.14 -1.56 -25.56
N ALA A 221 25.93 -2.39 -26.57
CA ALA A 221 24.60 -2.76 -27.07
C ALA A 221 23.78 -3.42 -25.95
N LEU A 222 24.39 -4.31 -25.17
CA LEU A 222 23.72 -4.94 -24.02
C LEU A 222 23.39 -3.90 -22.95
N ALA A 223 24.30 -2.97 -22.63
CA ALA A 223 24.05 -1.87 -21.69
C ALA A 223 22.86 -1.00 -22.12
N VAL A 224 22.75 -0.67 -23.41
CA VAL A 224 21.58 0.06 -23.95
C VAL A 224 20.30 -0.73 -23.75
N VAL A 225 20.30 -2.04 -23.99
CA VAL A 225 19.11 -2.88 -23.79
C VAL A 225 18.69 -2.87 -22.33
N VAL A 226 19.60 -3.12 -21.39
CA VAL A 226 19.28 -3.16 -19.95
C VAL A 226 18.79 -1.81 -19.44
N ALA A 227 19.40 -0.70 -19.90
CA ALA A 227 18.97 0.64 -19.53
C ALA A 227 17.56 0.95 -20.08
N ASN A 228 17.22 0.49 -21.30
CA ASN A 228 15.84 0.62 -21.81
C ASN A 228 14.84 -0.26 -21.04
N LEU A 229 15.22 -1.49 -20.67
CA LEU A 229 14.40 -2.34 -19.79
C LEU A 229 14.16 -1.66 -18.44
N THR A 230 15.19 -1.04 -17.87
CA THR A 230 15.09 -0.24 -16.64
C THR A 230 14.12 0.92 -16.83
N ALA A 231 14.28 1.71 -17.89
CA ALA A 231 13.38 2.84 -18.18
C ALA A 231 11.92 2.39 -18.34
N ALA A 232 11.68 1.28 -19.06
CA ALA A 232 10.36 0.71 -19.25
C ALA A 232 9.75 0.21 -17.93
N ASN A 233 10.55 -0.45 -17.08
CA ASN A 233 10.12 -0.90 -15.77
C ASN A 233 9.78 0.28 -14.85
N VAL A 234 10.64 1.29 -14.76
CA VAL A 234 10.45 2.51 -13.97
C VAL A 234 9.20 3.27 -14.45
N SER A 235 9.02 3.40 -15.76
CA SER A 235 7.81 4.00 -16.35
C SER A 235 6.54 3.22 -15.98
N SER A 236 6.58 1.89 -16.04
CA SER A 236 5.46 1.04 -15.64
C SER A 236 5.14 1.20 -14.14
N THR A 237 6.15 1.18 -13.28
CA THR A 237 5.99 1.40 -11.84
C THR A 237 5.42 2.78 -11.53
N LEU A 238 5.86 3.82 -12.25
CA LEU A 238 5.29 5.16 -12.12
C LEU A 238 3.79 5.19 -12.45
N LEU A 239 3.36 4.48 -13.50
CA LEU A 239 1.93 4.37 -13.82
C LEU A 239 1.14 3.68 -12.70
N VAL A 240 1.68 2.58 -12.14
CA VAL A 240 1.06 1.90 -10.99
C VAL A 240 0.92 2.84 -9.79
N LEU A 241 1.94 3.64 -9.49
CA LEU A 241 1.90 4.63 -8.40
C LEU A 241 0.85 5.73 -8.65
N LEU A 242 0.76 6.24 -9.90
CA LEU A 242 -0.22 7.26 -10.27
C LEU A 242 -1.66 6.74 -10.18
N ASP A 243 -1.89 5.52 -10.66
CA ASP A 243 -3.20 4.87 -10.59
C ASP A 243 -3.60 4.58 -9.14
N LEU A 244 -2.68 4.02 -8.34
CA LEU A 244 -2.93 3.78 -6.92
C LEU A 244 -3.21 5.09 -6.16
N ARG A 245 -2.49 6.17 -6.46
CA ARG A 245 -2.76 7.49 -5.88
C ARG A 245 -4.17 7.97 -6.19
N HIS A 246 -4.63 7.75 -7.42
CA HIS A 246 -5.98 8.14 -7.83
C HIS A 246 -7.03 7.33 -7.07
N SER A 247 -6.92 6.00 -7.03
CA SER A 247 -7.85 5.15 -6.26
C SER A 247 -7.87 5.51 -4.77
N LEU A 248 -6.72 5.82 -4.18
CA LEU A 248 -6.63 6.25 -2.78
C LEU A 248 -7.31 7.61 -2.53
N SER A 249 -7.24 8.53 -3.49
CA SER A 249 -7.95 9.82 -3.41
C SER A 249 -9.46 9.62 -3.34
N ASP A 250 -10.00 8.73 -4.16
CA ASP A 250 -11.43 8.45 -4.22
C ASP A 250 -11.89 7.70 -2.95
N CYS A 251 -11.12 6.70 -2.50
CA CYS A 251 -11.31 6.05 -1.19
C CYS A 251 -11.34 7.07 -0.04
N LEU A 252 -10.40 8.04 -0.04
CA LEU A 252 -10.35 9.08 0.97
C LEU A 252 -11.61 9.96 0.95
N SER A 253 -12.18 10.23 -0.23
CA SER A 253 -13.45 10.94 -0.34
C SER A 253 -14.59 10.12 0.27
N TYR A 254 -14.70 8.83 -0.06
CA TYR A 254 -15.71 7.94 0.53
C TYR A 254 -15.62 7.89 2.05
N TYR A 255 -14.41 7.78 2.61
CA TYR A 255 -14.22 7.75 4.06
C TYR A 255 -14.52 9.10 4.74
N LYS A 256 -14.22 10.22 4.08
CA LYS A 256 -14.59 11.56 4.60
C LYS A 256 -16.10 11.75 4.63
N ASP A 257 -16.82 11.26 3.64
CA ASP A 257 -18.27 11.33 3.60
C ASP A 257 -18.91 10.33 4.57
N MET A 258 -18.39 9.09 4.62
CA MET A 258 -18.77 8.10 5.63
C MET A 258 -18.62 8.64 7.05
N SER A 259 -17.53 9.34 7.36
CA SER A 259 -17.32 9.96 8.68
C SER A 259 -18.43 10.96 9.03
N LYS A 260 -18.85 11.81 8.08
CA LYS A 260 -19.96 12.76 8.27
C LYS A 260 -21.28 12.02 8.48
N THR A 261 -21.53 10.98 7.69
CA THR A 261 -22.75 10.16 7.77
C THR A 261 -22.86 9.44 9.12
N VAL A 262 -21.80 8.80 9.59
CA VAL A 262 -21.78 8.12 10.90
C VAL A 262 -21.93 9.14 12.05
N ALA A 263 -21.33 10.32 11.94
CA ALA A 263 -21.52 11.39 12.92
C ALA A 263 -22.98 11.90 12.97
N ALA A 264 -23.63 12.02 11.81
CA ALA A 264 -25.04 12.39 11.73
C ALA A 264 -25.94 11.31 12.35
N ALA A 265 -25.67 10.03 12.08
CA ALA A 265 -26.37 8.91 12.72
C ALA A 265 -26.29 8.99 14.25
N ALA A 266 -25.11 9.26 14.82
CA ALA A 266 -24.96 9.42 16.28
C ALA A 266 -25.87 10.52 16.85
N TYR A 267 -26.02 11.64 16.13
CA TYR A 267 -26.93 12.72 16.50
C TYR A 267 -28.39 12.27 16.47
N TYR A 268 -28.83 11.59 15.40
CA TYR A 268 -30.20 11.10 15.25
C TYR A 268 -30.57 10.05 16.32
N ILE A 269 -29.66 9.15 16.68
CA ILE A 269 -29.88 8.22 17.80
C ILE A 269 -30.09 9.00 19.11
N GLY A 270 -29.26 10.03 19.36
CA GLY A 270 -29.41 10.89 20.54
C GLY A 270 -30.73 11.64 20.58
N ALA A 271 -31.28 12.00 19.42
CA ALA A 271 -32.59 12.64 19.28
C ALA A 271 -33.78 11.67 19.32
N GLY A 272 -33.54 10.36 19.49
CA GLY A 272 -34.58 9.33 19.48
C GLY A 272 -35.13 8.99 18.09
N GLN A 273 -34.43 9.38 17.03
CA GLN A 273 -34.80 9.13 15.64
C GLN A 273 -34.02 7.91 15.10
N ALA A 274 -34.33 6.74 15.66
CA ALA A 274 -33.60 5.50 15.38
C ALA A 274 -33.67 5.09 13.90
N ASP A 275 -34.86 5.13 13.28
CA ASP A 275 -35.04 4.75 11.87
C ASP A 275 -34.13 5.56 10.94
N THR A 276 -34.10 6.89 11.11
CA THR A 276 -33.22 7.78 10.32
C THR A 276 -31.74 7.47 10.56
N ALA A 277 -31.35 7.13 11.78
CA ALA A 277 -29.97 6.76 12.07
C ALA A 277 -29.59 5.41 11.45
N SER A 278 -30.50 4.43 11.49
CA SER A 278 -30.30 3.11 10.90
C SER A 278 -30.10 3.20 9.40
N ASP A 279 -30.90 4.00 8.68
CA ASP A 279 -30.73 4.24 7.24
C ASP A 279 -29.33 4.81 6.93
N LEU A 280 -28.89 5.83 7.68
CA LEU A 280 -27.57 6.43 7.52
C LEU A 280 -26.43 5.44 7.80
N LEU A 281 -26.55 4.59 8.82
CA LEU A 281 -25.54 3.60 9.16
C LEU A 281 -25.46 2.48 8.13
N ASN A 282 -26.61 2.05 7.60
CA ASN A 282 -26.66 1.10 6.50
C ASN A 282 -25.94 1.67 5.26
N ASP A 283 -26.25 2.92 4.88
CA ASP A 283 -25.57 3.59 3.76
C ASP A 283 -24.06 3.73 4.00
N ALA A 284 -23.65 4.08 5.22
CA ALA A 284 -22.24 4.18 5.58
C ALA A 284 -21.52 2.82 5.49
N SER A 285 -22.18 1.72 5.86
CA SER A 285 -21.58 0.37 5.89
C SER A 285 -21.17 -0.15 4.50
N ASN A 286 -21.70 0.43 3.43
CA ASN A 286 -21.36 0.08 2.04
C ASN A 286 -20.12 0.83 1.50
N GLN A 287 -19.68 1.90 2.16
CA GLN A 287 -18.55 2.72 1.68
C GLN A 287 -17.20 1.98 1.66
N PRO A 288 -16.86 1.14 2.65
CA PRO A 288 -15.64 0.33 2.61
C PRO A 288 -15.56 -0.60 1.39
N ASP A 289 -16.68 -1.23 1.00
CA ASP A 289 -16.73 -2.10 -0.17
C ASP A 289 -16.49 -1.31 -1.48
N ASN A 290 -17.02 -0.08 -1.58
CA ASN A 290 -16.73 0.81 -2.71
C ASN A 290 -15.23 1.13 -2.82
N CYS A 291 -14.55 1.35 -1.68
CA CYS A 291 -13.11 1.55 -1.65
C CYS A 291 -12.34 0.28 -2.07
N ASP A 292 -12.74 -0.89 -1.57
CA ASP A 292 -12.15 -2.17 -1.98
C ASP A 292 -12.28 -2.40 -3.49
N ILE A 293 -13.44 -2.13 -4.08
CA ILE A 293 -13.67 -2.24 -5.53
C ILE A 293 -12.67 -1.38 -6.30
N LEU A 294 -12.47 -0.11 -5.92
CA LEU A 294 -11.52 0.77 -6.59
C LEU A 294 -10.07 0.29 -6.50
N LEU A 295 -9.69 -0.32 -5.37
CA LEU A 295 -8.32 -0.78 -5.13
C LEU A 295 -8.03 -2.16 -5.74
N PHE A 296 -9.04 -3.03 -5.87
CA PHE A 296 -8.91 -4.34 -6.51
C PHE A 296 -9.11 -4.32 -8.03
N GLN A 297 -10.07 -3.52 -8.50
CA GLN A 297 -10.43 -3.46 -9.92
C GLN A 297 -9.71 -2.34 -10.66
N GLY A 298 -9.06 -1.42 -9.94
CA GLY A 298 -8.17 -0.44 -10.54
C GLY A 298 -6.96 -1.10 -11.23
N SER A 299 -6.37 -0.41 -12.20
CA SER A 299 -5.24 -0.91 -13.00
C SER A 299 -4.03 -1.34 -12.17
N ALA A 300 -3.82 -0.71 -11.00
CA ALA A 300 -2.75 -1.08 -10.07
C ALA A 300 -2.99 -2.44 -9.39
N MET A 301 -4.25 -2.88 -9.26
CA MET A 301 -4.67 -4.12 -8.61
C MET A 301 -4.04 -4.33 -7.21
N LYS A 302 -3.96 -3.26 -6.42
CA LYS A 302 -3.32 -3.23 -5.10
C LYS A 302 -4.30 -2.68 -4.07
N ASN A 303 -4.64 -3.50 -3.08
CA ASN A 303 -5.47 -3.09 -1.95
C ASN A 303 -4.70 -3.11 -0.62
N PRO A 304 -4.01 -2.01 -0.29
CA PRO A 304 -3.37 -1.86 1.02
C PRO A 304 -4.37 -1.62 2.17
N MET A 305 -5.65 -1.38 1.89
CA MET A 305 -6.67 -0.94 2.87
C MET A 305 -7.65 -2.04 3.33
N MET A 306 -7.49 -3.28 2.83
CA MET A 306 -8.42 -4.39 3.10
C MET A 306 -8.80 -4.52 4.58
N LYS A 307 -7.82 -4.49 5.50
CA LYS A 307 -8.07 -4.63 6.93
C LYS A 307 -8.92 -3.48 7.48
N GLU A 308 -8.57 -2.24 7.15
CA GLU A 308 -9.28 -1.05 7.62
C GLU A 308 -10.69 -0.98 7.01
N ASN A 309 -10.86 -1.45 5.78
CA ASN A 309 -12.16 -1.56 5.13
C ASN A 309 -13.05 -2.59 5.82
N ASP A 310 -12.51 -3.77 6.13
CA ASP A 310 -13.21 -4.80 6.89
C ASP A 310 -13.60 -4.32 8.29
N ASP A 311 -12.67 -3.70 9.03
CA ASP A 311 -12.92 -3.19 10.38
C ASP A 311 -14.01 -2.09 10.37
N ALA A 312 -13.93 -1.15 9.43
CA ALA A 312 -14.90 -0.06 9.30
C ALA A 312 -16.30 -0.59 8.94
N ARG A 313 -16.36 -1.57 8.03
CA ARG A 313 -17.62 -2.24 7.66
C ARG A 313 -18.23 -2.97 8.84
N HIS A 314 -17.44 -3.79 9.55
CA HIS A 314 -17.91 -4.54 10.72
C HIS A 314 -18.45 -3.62 11.82
N LEU A 315 -17.73 -2.55 12.16
CA LEU A 315 -18.17 -1.62 13.21
C LEU A 315 -19.39 -0.81 12.81
N THR A 316 -19.45 -0.34 11.56
CA THR A 316 -20.57 0.47 11.08
C THR A 316 -21.83 -0.38 10.94
N TYR A 317 -21.68 -1.61 10.46
CA TYR A 317 -22.78 -2.57 10.41
C TYR A 317 -23.26 -2.95 11.82
N LEU A 318 -22.35 -3.18 12.76
CA LEU A 318 -22.70 -3.41 14.15
C LEU A 318 -23.52 -2.24 14.72
N ALA A 319 -23.10 -1.00 14.48
CA ALA A 319 -23.86 0.18 14.90
C ALA A 319 -25.26 0.22 14.26
N TYR A 320 -25.37 -0.07 12.96
CA TYR A 320 -26.64 -0.19 12.24
C TYR A 320 -27.57 -1.22 12.91
N ALA A 321 -27.10 -2.45 13.11
CA ALA A 321 -27.90 -3.54 13.66
C ALA A 321 -28.41 -3.27 15.09
N ILE A 322 -27.69 -2.45 15.86
CA ILE A 322 -28.12 -2.03 17.20
C ILE A 322 -29.12 -0.89 17.12
N ALA A 323 -28.92 0.07 16.21
CA ALA A 323 -29.85 1.19 16.01
C ALA A 323 -31.22 0.72 15.49
N ASP A 324 -31.26 -0.34 14.68
CA ASP A 324 -32.47 -0.97 14.13
C ASP A 324 -33.21 -1.88 15.15
N SER A 325 -32.70 -2.00 16.39
CA SER A 325 -33.19 -2.96 17.39
C SER A 325 -34.17 -2.40 18.41
#